data_AF-A0A4Q5KQK2-F1
#
_entry.id   AF-A0A4Q5KQK2-F1
#
_cell.length_a   1.000
_cell.length_b   1.000
_cell.length_c   1.000
_cell.angle_alpha   90.00
_cell.angle_beta   90.00
_cell.angle_gamma   90.00
#
_symmetry.space_group_name_H-M   'P 1'
#
loop_
_entity.id
_entity.type
_entity.pdbx_description
1 polymer ?
#
loop_
_entity_poly.entity_id
_entity_poly.type
_entity_poly.pdbx_seq_one_letter_code
_entity_poly.pdbx_strand_id
1 'polypeptide(L)'
;MKLCVQLFVFLLFLSACNSENILLPEVTHPPEAINSTLEAKTESNSFNINEEVRINFHLKNVSESYLTAIDIKDVAIYRIIKDGTQSVDEDIVARSSSGQIFFKKAGVYHVDFMYKNKQVTKKIEVSDWQLSQKGGETEIRLMNSHKCLSLNDDFKNISVSECNGQPNQQWFIDFPSSGNHFNLKSVYAISEGKSNVCLGVTNTNYPPSVIACSGSGYSSMRLWSYNVIGTKTPKIRITQKYTGDTGNYGHFLGENNDGKVEMIESDLFETSHYYWETNIPYSTMKTLPVIGNKKALLISTYYSDIGPNLESMDLQIKQALANRESNAFSLSDAVYRSSHGELDIQFDVIDGIDIGMKPSLCTSKVVDNAKEAVKDQVNLSDYQLFFVSTQNVRCSWTGLASLPGNWSIGNGSSHKMWMWNHEFGHNLGGYHGLSLNGCTREASGIIIDDTCTEGTSGDPTNTLNGGGARLYPISYQVHAGWLDYDLRVPEIIKSGRYYLPYIWSENDIQGYRFLTLIQNKHIFLEYRKEINQYENWDESDPFLNGVIVRIAEMNGHTIKAYLVDTKPSTTSMNDAPLTLGEYFYHKELGLKVTLESMDEKGAVILVEFDDIK
;
A
#
# COMPACT_ATOMS: atom_id res chain seq x y z
N MET A 1 1.67 58.00 -27.13
CA MET A 1 1.68 59.26 -27.87
C MET A 1 2.68 59.12 -29.02
N LYS A 2 2.18 59.15 -30.26
CA LYS A 2 2.85 59.06 -31.60
C LYS A 2 3.48 57.69 -31.96
N LEU A 3 2.86 56.86 -32.82
CA LEU A 3 2.74 56.93 -34.32
C LEU A 3 4.12 56.95 -34.99
N CYS A 4 4.46 56.23 -36.07
CA CYS A 4 3.71 55.65 -37.20
C CYS A 4 4.78 54.86 -38.04
N VAL A 5 4.55 53.64 -38.54
CA VAL A 5 4.00 53.29 -39.89
C VAL A 5 5.07 52.76 -40.87
N GLN A 6 4.82 51.51 -41.34
CA GLN A 6 4.91 50.94 -42.70
C GLN A 6 6.28 51.01 -43.45
N LEU A 7 6.72 50.09 -44.33
CA LEU A 7 6.05 49.26 -45.33
C LEU A 7 7.12 48.36 -46.05
N PHE A 8 6.73 47.12 -46.35
CA PHE A 8 6.93 46.30 -47.56
C PHE A 8 8.28 46.04 -48.32
N VAL A 9 8.69 44.76 -48.28
CA VAL A 9 8.82 43.73 -49.37
C VAL A 9 10.04 43.66 -50.34
N PHE A 10 10.38 42.38 -50.65
CA PHE A 10 11.11 41.74 -51.78
C PHE A 10 12.63 41.57 -51.56
N LEU A 11 13.32 40.47 -51.89
CA LEU A 11 13.09 39.02 -52.10
C LEU A 11 14.51 38.44 -52.36
N LEU A 12 14.68 37.12 -52.16
CA LEU A 12 15.66 36.22 -52.78
C LEU A 12 17.09 36.08 -52.20
N PHE A 13 17.29 34.84 -51.76
CA PHE A 13 18.52 34.07 -51.52
C PHE A 13 19.41 33.93 -52.78
N LEU A 14 20.74 33.79 -52.57
CA LEU A 14 21.48 32.51 -52.75
C LEU A 14 23.01 32.68 -52.62
N SER A 15 23.60 31.84 -51.74
CA SER A 15 24.89 31.13 -51.91
C SER A 15 26.21 31.95 -51.91
N ALA A 16 27.39 31.51 -51.46
CA ALA A 16 27.92 30.21 -51.07
C ALA A 16 29.27 30.38 -50.32
N CYS A 17 29.73 29.28 -49.69
CA CYS A 17 31.11 28.83 -49.41
C CYS A 17 31.96 29.58 -48.34
N ASN A 18 32.52 28.94 -47.30
CA ASN A 18 33.43 27.78 -47.12
C ASN A 18 34.94 28.10 -47.15
N SER A 19 35.69 27.29 -46.37
CA SER A 19 37.15 27.10 -46.21
C SER A 19 37.80 27.86 -45.02
N GLU A 20 38.15 27.19 -43.91
CA GLU A 20 39.32 26.31 -43.64
C GLU A 20 40.61 27.13 -43.34
N ASN A 21 41.50 26.86 -42.38
CA ASN A 21 41.85 25.62 -41.66
C ASN A 21 42.89 25.89 -40.52
N ILE A 22 43.08 24.89 -39.62
CA ILE A 22 44.36 24.42 -38.98
C ILE A 22 44.89 25.20 -37.72
N LEU A 23 45.25 24.63 -36.53
CA LEU A 23 45.71 23.26 -36.16
C LEU A 23 45.86 23.00 -34.61
N LEU A 24 45.91 21.69 -34.23
CA LEU A 24 46.48 20.96 -33.05
C LEU A 24 45.57 20.61 -31.84
N PRO A 25 45.81 19.46 -31.13
CA PRO A 25 45.95 18.06 -31.57
C PRO A 25 45.13 17.03 -30.72
N GLU A 26 45.14 15.78 -31.17
CA GLU A 26 44.43 14.53 -30.74
C GLU A 26 44.52 14.15 -29.24
N VAL A 27 43.57 13.36 -28.67
CA VAL A 27 43.65 11.87 -28.61
C VAL A 27 42.31 11.21 -28.17
N THR A 28 41.87 10.24 -29.02
CA THR A 28 41.09 8.98 -28.84
C THR A 28 39.61 8.88 -28.36
N HIS A 29 38.79 8.25 -29.22
CA HIS A 29 37.39 7.74 -29.15
C HIS A 29 37.12 6.61 -28.11
N PRO A 30 35.90 6.00 -27.92
CA PRO A 30 34.58 6.04 -28.66
C PRO A 30 33.28 6.03 -27.73
N PRO A 31 32.05 5.61 -28.15
CA PRO A 31 31.16 6.18 -29.16
C PRO A 31 29.65 6.32 -28.75
N GLU A 32 28.90 6.99 -29.65
CA GLU A 32 27.48 6.79 -30.03
C GLU A 32 26.32 7.24 -29.10
N ALA A 33 25.80 8.43 -29.43
CA ALA A 33 24.43 8.87 -29.14
C ALA A 33 23.52 8.62 -30.37
N ILE A 34 22.29 8.15 -30.13
CA ILE A 34 21.22 8.03 -31.14
C ILE A 34 20.12 9.06 -30.84
N ASN A 35 19.68 9.72 -31.90
CA ASN A 35 18.69 10.80 -32.03
C ASN A 35 17.26 10.48 -31.56
N SER A 36 16.48 11.52 -31.24
CA SER A 36 15.25 11.86 -31.99
C SER A 36 14.63 13.22 -31.59
N THR A 37 14.32 14.03 -32.60
CA THR A 37 13.61 15.32 -32.56
C THR A 37 12.10 15.12 -32.83
N LEU A 38 11.22 15.96 -32.26
CA LEU A 38 9.81 16.07 -32.69
C LEU A 38 9.41 17.54 -32.91
N GLU A 39 8.89 17.84 -34.09
CA GLU A 39 8.37 19.15 -34.54
C GLU A 39 6.94 19.41 -34.06
N ALA A 40 6.61 20.71 -33.88
CA ALA A 40 5.29 21.22 -33.55
C ALA A 40 4.55 21.78 -34.79
N LYS A 41 3.22 21.71 -34.79
CA LYS A 41 2.34 22.59 -35.58
C LYS A 41 1.13 23.05 -34.74
N THR A 42 0.88 24.35 -34.83
CA THR A 42 -0.16 25.15 -34.15
C THR A 42 -1.37 25.41 -35.03
N GLU A 43 -2.56 25.64 -34.45
CA GLU A 43 -3.53 26.65 -34.94
C GLU A 43 -4.59 27.04 -33.87
N SER A 44 -4.57 28.34 -33.48
CA SER A 44 -5.66 29.28 -33.08
C SER A 44 -6.68 28.88 -31.97
N ASN A 45 -7.24 29.74 -31.09
CA ASN A 45 -7.22 31.19 -30.83
C ASN A 45 -7.79 31.47 -29.40
N SER A 46 -7.14 32.37 -28.66
CA SER A 46 -7.60 33.20 -27.51
C SER A 46 -8.53 32.63 -26.42
N PHE A 47 -8.10 32.59 -25.14
CA PHE A 47 -8.97 32.87 -23.96
C PHE A 47 -8.16 33.35 -22.72
N ASN A 48 -8.91 33.92 -21.77
CA ASN A 48 -8.62 35.03 -20.85
C ASN A 48 -7.61 34.76 -19.71
N ILE A 49 -6.95 35.83 -19.25
CA ILE A 49 -5.95 35.87 -18.19
C ILE A 49 -6.68 36.25 -16.89
N ASN A 50 -6.79 35.33 -15.91
CA ASN A 50 -6.92 35.61 -14.45
C ASN A 50 -7.17 34.35 -13.57
N GLU A 51 -6.75 33.15 -13.98
CA GLU A 51 -6.78 32.00 -13.06
C GLU A 51 -5.47 31.89 -12.29
N GLU A 52 -5.56 31.98 -10.97
CA GLU A 52 -4.52 31.60 -10.03
C GLU A 52 -4.30 30.08 -10.17
N VAL A 53 -3.21 29.67 -10.82
CA VAL A 53 -2.90 28.24 -11.01
C VAL A 53 -2.40 27.67 -9.68
N ARG A 54 -3.25 26.92 -8.98
CA ARG A 54 -2.83 26.07 -7.85
C ARG A 54 -2.32 24.74 -8.39
N ILE A 55 -1.00 24.55 -8.34
CA ILE A 55 -0.37 23.25 -8.56
C ILE A 55 -0.19 22.61 -7.19
N ASN A 56 -0.87 21.49 -6.93
CA ASN A 56 -0.74 20.72 -5.71
C ASN A 56 0.51 19.82 -5.81
N PHE A 57 1.41 19.91 -4.83
CA PHE A 57 2.60 19.08 -4.77
C PHE A 57 2.39 17.94 -3.77
N HIS A 58 2.55 16.69 -4.21
CA HIS A 58 2.71 15.55 -3.31
C HIS A 58 4.20 15.20 -3.21
N LEU A 59 4.80 15.49 -2.06
CA LEU A 59 6.11 14.96 -1.70
C LEU A 59 5.92 13.49 -1.32
N LYS A 60 6.14 12.57 -2.27
CA LYS A 60 6.25 11.13 -1.96
C LYS A 60 7.66 10.86 -1.44
N ASN A 61 7.76 10.20 -0.28
CA ASN A 61 8.96 9.51 0.15
C ASN A 61 9.35 8.49 -0.93
N VAL A 62 10.55 8.61 -1.50
CA VAL A 62 11.11 7.59 -2.40
C VAL A 62 12.41 7.09 -1.82
N SER A 63 12.40 5.82 -1.40
CA SER A 63 13.59 5.03 -1.10
C SER A 63 14.16 4.44 -2.39
N GLU A 64 15.30 4.96 -2.84
CA GLU A 64 16.54 4.22 -3.15
C GLU A 64 17.50 5.23 -3.79
N SER A 65 18.59 5.52 -3.07
CA SER A 65 19.71 6.40 -3.46
C SER A 65 19.34 7.80 -3.98
N TYR A 66 19.31 8.77 -3.04
CA TYR A 66 19.33 10.22 -3.28
C TYR A 66 18.33 10.75 -4.30
N LEU A 67 17.02 10.65 -4.09
CA LEU A 67 16.09 11.26 -5.05
C LEU A 67 14.82 11.89 -4.47
N THR A 68 14.65 13.19 -4.70
CA THR A 68 13.35 13.90 -4.57
C THR A 68 12.65 13.90 -5.94
N ALA A 69 11.42 13.38 -6.04
CA ALA A 69 10.64 13.35 -7.28
C ALA A 69 9.69 14.55 -7.41
N ILE A 70 9.61 15.20 -8.58
CA ILE A 70 8.59 16.21 -8.90
C ILE A 70 7.69 15.67 -10.00
N ASP A 71 6.41 15.42 -9.74
CA ASP A 71 5.42 15.01 -10.75
C ASP A 71 4.93 16.22 -11.55
N ILE A 72 5.16 16.24 -12.87
CA ILE A 72 4.72 17.31 -13.75
C ILE A 72 4.07 16.73 -15.00
N LYS A 73 2.73 16.63 -14.99
CA LYS A 73 1.95 16.29 -16.19
C LYS A 73 1.87 17.48 -17.14
N ASP A 74 2.16 17.25 -18.43
CA ASP A 74 1.97 18.19 -19.55
C ASP A 74 2.83 19.48 -19.55
N VAL A 75 4.06 19.43 -19.02
CA VAL A 75 4.95 20.61 -18.97
C VAL A 75 6.38 20.27 -19.42
N ALA A 76 6.95 21.10 -20.29
CA ALA A 76 8.35 21.00 -20.68
C ALA A 76 9.26 21.72 -19.67
N ILE A 77 10.20 20.97 -19.07
CA ILE A 77 11.23 21.52 -18.19
C ILE A 77 12.34 22.11 -19.06
N TYR A 78 12.61 23.40 -18.87
CA TYR A 78 13.56 24.13 -19.71
C TYR A 78 14.92 24.30 -19.04
N ARG A 79 14.95 24.53 -17.72
CA ARG A 79 16.20 24.81 -17.01
C ARG A 79 16.06 24.46 -15.52
N ILE A 80 17.14 23.94 -14.94
CA ILE A 80 17.28 23.74 -13.50
C ILE A 80 18.58 24.45 -13.08
N ILE A 81 18.52 25.22 -12.00
CA ILE A 81 19.66 25.97 -11.43
C ILE A 81 19.82 25.53 -9.98
N LYS A 82 21.02 25.13 -9.58
CA LYS A 82 21.34 24.84 -8.18
C LYS A 82 22.22 25.96 -7.63
N ASP A 83 21.78 26.58 -6.54
CA ASP A 83 22.54 27.61 -5.81
C ASP A 83 23.11 28.73 -6.72
N GLY A 84 22.38 29.11 -7.77
CA GLY A 84 22.77 30.17 -8.71
C GLY A 84 23.67 29.74 -9.88
N THR A 85 24.11 28.48 -9.94
CA THR A 85 24.95 27.92 -11.01
C THR A 85 24.14 27.16 -12.06
N GLN A 86 24.36 27.48 -13.35
CA GLN A 86 23.63 26.91 -14.47
C GLN A 86 24.36 25.71 -15.09
N SER A 87 24.08 24.51 -14.58
CA SER A 87 24.16 23.20 -15.26
C SER A 87 24.08 22.12 -14.17
N VAL A 88 23.10 21.21 -14.24
CA VAL A 88 22.86 20.19 -13.19
C VAL A 88 22.57 18.81 -13.76
N ASP A 89 22.96 18.51 -15.01
CA ASP A 89 22.77 17.17 -15.57
C ASP A 89 23.43 16.08 -14.70
N GLU A 90 24.49 16.40 -13.97
CA GLU A 90 25.14 15.48 -13.03
C GLU A 90 24.33 15.22 -11.75
N ASP A 91 23.44 16.14 -11.35
CA ASP A 91 22.60 16.05 -10.15
C ASP A 91 21.21 15.47 -10.45
N ILE A 92 20.85 15.15 -11.70
CA ILE A 92 19.56 14.55 -12.08
C ILE A 92 19.74 13.04 -12.36
N VAL A 93 18.96 12.15 -11.73
CA VAL A 93 19.12 10.68 -11.95
C VAL A 93 18.30 10.15 -13.11
N ALA A 94 17.08 10.66 -13.29
CA ALA A 94 16.17 10.16 -14.29
C ALA A 94 15.10 11.19 -14.64
N ARG A 95 14.49 11.02 -15.82
CA ARG A 95 13.19 11.58 -16.18
C ARG A 95 12.26 10.40 -16.45
N SER A 96 11.16 10.27 -15.71
CA SER A 96 10.17 9.23 -16.02
C SER A 96 9.33 9.65 -17.24
N SER A 97 8.73 8.67 -17.92
CA SER A 97 7.70 8.90 -18.95
C SER A 97 6.43 9.54 -18.38
N SER A 98 6.27 9.60 -17.05
CA SER A 98 5.21 10.29 -16.33
C SER A 98 5.56 11.73 -15.91
N GLY A 99 6.72 12.26 -16.30
CA GLY A 99 7.09 13.65 -16.03
C GLY A 99 7.78 13.89 -14.69
N GLN A 100 8.35 12.85 -14.07
CA GLN A 100 9.05 12.97 -12.79
C GLN A 100 10.52 13.38 -12.96
N ILE A 101 10.99 14.38 -12.19
CA ILE A 101 12.42 14.78 -12.10
C ILE A 101 12.97 14.35 -10.76
N PHE A 102 14.17 13.76 -10.75
CA PHE A 102 14.80 13.25 -9.53
C PHE A 102 16.18 13.89 -9.25
N PHE A 103 16.44 14.39 -8.03
CA PHE A 103 17.70 15.08 -7.61
C PHE A 103 18.64 14.28 -6.67
N LYS A 104 19.94 14.17 -7.00
CA LYS A 104 21.03 13.44 -6.28
C LYS A 104 21.59 14.08 -5.00
N LYS A 105 21.36 15.36 -4.75
CA LYS A 105 22.06 16.10 -3.67
C LYS A 105 21.11 17.05 -2.97
N ALA A 106 21.32 17.26 -1.68
CA ALA A 106 20.70 18.39 -0.99
C ALA A 106 21.14 19.73 -1.60
N GLY A 107 20.32 20.75 -1.41
CA GLY A 107 20.54 22.10 -1.91
C GLY A 107 19.26 22.82 -2.32
N VAL A 108 19.42 24.07 -2.75
CA VAL A 108 18.31 24.89 -3.26
C VAL A 108 18.30 24.84 -4.77
N TYR A 109 17.22 24.30 -5.33
CA TYR A 109 17.01 24.19 -6.77
C TYR A 109 15.97 25.22 -7.22
N HIS A 110 16.27 25.93 -8.30
CA HIS A 110 15.33 26.74 -9.05
C HIS A 110 14.99 26.00 -10.34
N VAL A 111 13.76 25.52 -10.45
CA VAL A 111 13.27 24.78 -11.62
C VAL A 111 12.43 25.73 -12.46
N ASP A 112 12.87 25.96 -13.69
CA ASP A 112 12.16 26.72 -14.72
C ASP A 112 11.41 25.76 -15.63
N PHE A 113 10.10 25.93 -15.71
CA PHE A 113 9.23 25.13 -16.58
C PHE A 113 8.32 26.01 -17.42
N MET A 114 7.95 25.49 -18.60
CA MET A 114 7.10 26.15 -19.58
C MET A 114 5.69 25.57 -19.52
N TYR A 115 4.75 26.31 -18.95
CA TYR A 115 3.33 25.95 -18.93
C TYR A 115 2.53 26.90 -19.81
N LYS A 116 1.81 26.37 -20.81
CA LYS A 116 1.00 27.16 -21.76
C LYS A 116 1.76 28.37 -22.34
N ASN A 117 3.01 28.17 -22.78
CA ASN A 117 3.91 29.20 -23.32
C ASN A 117 4.35 30.30 -22.33
N LYS A 118 4.27 30.08 -21.02
CA LYS A 118 4.81 30.97 -19.98
C LYS A 118 5.90 30.27 -19.16
N GLN A 119 6.99 30.98 -18.92
CA GLN A 119 8.07 30.52 -18.03
C GLN A 119 7.65 30.75 -16.58
N VAL A 120 7.76 29.72 -15.75
CA VAL A 120 7.52 29.75 -14.31
C VAL A 120 8.74 29.18 -13.61
N THR A 121 9.27 29.90 -12.62
CA THR A 121 10.39 29.47 -11.79
C THR A 121 9.91 29.11 -10.40
N LYS A 122 10.27 27.93 -9.90
CA LYS A 122 9.97 27.51 -8.52
C LYS A 122 11.24 27.20 -7.75
N LYS A 123 11.35 27.76 -6.54
CA LYS A 123 12.38 27.43 -5.56
C LYS A 123 11.99 26.16 -4.81
N ILE A 124 12.91 25.21 -4.72
CA ILE A 124 12.74 23.91 -4.07
C ILE A 124 13.95 23.70 -3.14
N GLU A 125 13.68 23.33 -1.89
CA GLU A 125 14.71 23.05 -0.90
C GLU A 125 14.75 21.54 -0.64
N VAL A 126 15.88 20.91 -0.94
CA VAL A 126 16.13 19.49 -0.71
C VAL A 126 17.05 19.36 0.49
N SER A 127 16.63 18.62 1.52
CA SER A 127 17.39 18.41 2.76
C SER A 127 17.92 16.97 2.87
N ASP A 128 19.01 16.78 3.63
CA ASP A 128 19.87 15.57 3.70
C ASP A 128 19.23 14.31 4.35
N TRP A 129 17.91 14.18 4.40
CA TRP A 129 17.27 13.07 5.11
C TRP A 129 17.27 11.79 4.27
N GLN A 130 17.96 10.73 4.74
CA GLN A 130 17.85 9.38 4.18
C GLN A 130 17.67 8.31 5.26
N LEU A 131 16.82 7.33 4.97
CA LEU A 131 16.85 5.98 5.54
C LEU A 131 17.98 5.21 4.84
N SER A 132 18.86 4.57 5.61
CA SER A 132 19.81 3.58 5.10
C SER A 132 19.34 2.18 5.51
N GLN A 133 19.22 1.27 4.55
CA GLN A 133 19.03 -0.16 4.83
C GLN A 133 20.37 -0.85 4.65
N LYS A 134 20.84 -1.56 5.66
CA LYS A 134 22.07 -2.36 5.59
C LYS A 134 21.79 -3.77 6.10
N GLY A 135 21.76 -4.74 5.18
CA GLY A 135 21.58 -6.15 5.55
C GLY A 135 20.21 -6.52 6.13
N GLY A 136 19.15 -5.77 5.82
CA GLY A 136 17.79 -6.02 6.31
C GLY A 136 17.42 -5.26 7.60
N GLU A 137 18.35 -4.51 8.18
CA GLU A 137 18.10 -3.62 9.32
C GLU A 137 17.82 -2.18 8.86
N THR A 138 16.89 -1.49 9.52
CA THR A 138 16.52 -0.10 9.21
C THR A 138 17.25 0.85 10.16
N GLU A 139 18.06 1.75 9.60
CA GLU A 139 18.72 2.80 10.39
C GLU A 139 17.74 3.92 10.75
N ILE A 140 17.70 4.26 12.04
CA ILE A 140 16.83 5.27 12.61
C ILE A 140 17.58 6.26 13.48
N ARG A 141 16.91 7.39 13.71
CA ARG A 141 17.25 8.38 14.73
C ARG A 141 16.04 8.58 15.64
N LEU A 142 16.30 8.73 16.93
CA LEU A 142 15.30 9.04 17.94
C LEU A 142 15.56 10.46 18.44
N MET A 143 14.62 11.37 18.19
CA MET A 143 14.74 12.78 18.58
C MET A 143 13.72 13.15 19.65
N ASN A 144 14.15 13.78 20.74
CA ASN A 144 13.28 14.41 21.73
C ASN A 144 13.60 15.90 21.75
N SER A 145 12.61 16.75 21.46
CA SER A 145 12.76 18.22 21.54
C SER A 145 14.02 18.76 20.80
N HIS A 146 14.25 18.28 19.57
CA HIS A 146 15.42 18.58 18.72
C HIS A 146 16.77 18.01 19.15
N LYS A 147 16.83 17.26 20.24
CA LYS A 147 18.02 16.51 20.65
C LYS A 147 17.88 15.03 20.31
N CYS A 148 19.00 14.34 20.14
CA CYS A 148 19.10 12.97 19.67
C CYS A 148 19.55 12.00 20.77
N LEU A 149 18.92 10.83 20.83
CA LEU A 149 19.41 9.72 21.66
C LEU A 149 20.79 9.27 21.16
N SER A 150 21.79 9.38 22.03
CA SER A 150 23.20 9.22 21.70
C SER A 150 23.85 8.14 22.56
N LEU A 151 24.72 7.34 21.96
CA LEU A 151 25.67 6.49 22.69
C LEU A 151 26.91 7.30 23.06
N ASN A 152 27.32 7.22 24.32
CA ASN A 152 28.56 7.84 24.79
C ASN A 152 29.79 7.01 24.39
N ASP A 153 30.97 7.63 24.39
CA ASP A 153 32.25 6.98 24.02
C ASP A 153 32.68 5.83 24.94
N ASP A 154 32.00 5.66 26.09
CA ASP A 154 32.18 4.49 26.96
C ASP A 154 31.48 3.22 26.45
N PHE A 155 30.76 3.32 25.32
CA PHE A 155 29.96 2.25 24.69
C PHE A 155 28.96 1.58 25.64
N LYS A 156 28.53 2.29 26.67
CA LYS A 156 27.67 1.75 27.73
C LYS A 156 26.54 2.70 28.07
N ASN A 157 26.86 3.96 28.33
CA ASN A 157 25.91 4.96 28.76
C ASN A 157 25.29 5.65 27.55
N ILE A 158 24.03 6.02 27.70
CA ILE A 158 23.28 6.79 26.71
C ILE A 158 23.02 8.19 27.25
N SER A 159 22.90 9.14 26.35
CA SER A 159 22.58 10.53 26.65
C SER A 159 21.65 11.10 25.58
N VAL A 160 21.11 12.29 25.85
CA VAL A 160 20.43 13.09 24.84
C VAL A 160 21.32 14.30 24.54
N SER A 161 21.67 14.51 23.26
CA SER A 161 22.58 15.59 22.83
C SER A 161 22.08 16.25 21.54
N GLU A 162 22.54 17.47 21.25
CA GLU A 162 22.17 18.18 20.01
C GLU A 162 22.38 17.30 18.77
N CYS A 163 21.37 17.22 17.90
CA CYS A 163 21.44 16.38 16.72
C CYS A 163 22.48 16.90 15.73
N ASN A 164 23.53 16.12 15.50
CA ASN A 164 24.65 16.43 14.59
C ASN A 164 24.86 15.36 13.50
N GLY A 165 24.08 14.28 13.55
CA GLY A 165 24.07 13.20 12.56
C GLY A 165 25.27 12.28 12.58
N GLN A 166 26.05 12.29 13.66
CA GLN A 166 27.15 11.35 13.85
C GLN A 166 26.65 9.93 14.13
N PRO A 167 27.47 8.88 13.86
CA PRO A 167 27.09 7.48 14.06
C PRO A 167 26.62 7.14 15.47
N ASN A 168 27.08 7.89 16.48
CA ASN A 168 26.69 7.67 17.86
C ASN A 168 25.25 8.11 18.16
N GLN A 169 24.61 8.84 17.24
CA GLN A 169 23.20 9.24 17.29
C GLN A 169 22.30 8.36 16.40
N GLN A 170 22.85 7.31 15.81
CA GLN A 170 22.17 6.43 14.86
C GLN A 170 22.01 5.04 15.46
N TRP A 171 20.84 4.43 15.20
CA TRP A 171 20.47 3.13 15.73
C TRP A 171 19.87 2.26 14.63
N PHE A 172 20.18 0.97 14.58
CA PHE A 172 19.46 0.01 13.76
C PHE A 172 18.29 -0.58 14.53
N ILE A 173 17.11 -0.64 13.90
CA ILE A 173 15.99 -1.47 14.35
C ILE A 173 16.15 -2.87 13.74
N ASP A 174 16.16 -3.87 14.62
CA ASP A 174 16.19 -5.29 14.26
C ASP A 174 15.02 -6.03 14.92
N PHE A 175 14.25 -6.80 14.15
CA PHE A 175 13.08 -7.56 14.61
C PHE A 175 13.45 -9.05 14.76
N PRO A 176 13.87 -9.52 15.96
CA PRO A 176 14.40 -10.87 16.13
C PRO A 176 13.36 -12.00 16.05
N SER A 177 12.06 -11.70 15.98
CA SER A 177 10.96 -12.67 15.89
C SER A 177 9.67 -12.04 15.34
N SER A 178 8.72 -12.86 14.86
CA SER A 178 7.37 -12.40 14.50
C SER A 178 6.66 -11.79 15.72
N GLY A 179 6.43 -10.48 15.71
CA GLY A 179 5.75 -9.74 16.78
C GLY A 179 6.04 -8.24 16.72
N ASN A 180 5.56 -7.48 17.71
CA ASN A 180 5.70 -6.02 17.76
C ASN A 180 6.93 -5.53 18.54
N HIS A 181 7.91 -6.41 18.78
CA HIS A 181 9.10 -6.11 19.57
C HIS A 181 10.36 -6.11 18.72
N PHE A 182 11.29 -5.20 19.03
CA PHE A 182 12.54 -5.01 18.31
C PHE A 182 13.71 -4.74 19.24
N ASN A 183 14.91 -4.93 18.71
CA ASN A 183 16.18 -4.50 19.28
C ASN A 183 16.57 -3.13 18.70
N LEU A 184 17.24 -2.30 19.50
CA LEU A 184 17.91 -1.09 19.05
C LEU A 184 19.42 -1.28 19.12
N LYS A 185 20.09 -1.46 17.98
CA LYS A 185 21.54 -1.67 17.90
C LYS A 185 22.25 -0.36 17.59
N SER A 186 23.35 -0.04 18.27
CA SER A 186 24.07 1.20 18.00
C SER A 186 24.92 1.09 16.73
N VAL A 187 24.77 2.06 15.81
CA VAL A 187 25.60 2.15 14.59
C VAL A 187 27.06 2.40 14.97
N TYR A 188 27.32 3.33 15.90
CA TYR A 188 28.67 3.64 16.39
C TYR A 188 29.37 2.45 17.03
N ALA A 189 28.68 1.70 17.90
CA ALA A 189 29.30 0.54 18.50
C ALA A 189 29.68 -0.52 17.45
N ILE A 190 28.81 -0.73 16.45
CA ILE A 190 29.08 -1.65 15.34
C ILE A 190 30.25 -1.16 14.48
N SER A 191 30.35 0.15 14.18
CA SER A 191 31.46 0.70 13.40
C SER A 191 32.80 0.54 14.09
N GLU A 192 32.81 0.57 15.42
CA GLU A 192 34.00 0.33 16.27
C GLU A 192 34.26 -1.16 16.54
N GLY A 193 33.61 -2.06 15.78
CA GLY A 193 33.82 -3.50 15.86
C GLY A 193 33.10 -4.21 17.01
N LYS A 194 32.16 -3.55 17.69
CA LYS A 194 31.30 -4.16 18.72
C LYS A 194 30.05 -4.75 18.07
N SER A 195 30.18 -5.92 17.45
CA SER A 195 29.16 -6.45 16.52
C SER A 195 27.88 -7.03 17.16
N ASN A 196 27.63 -6.85 18.47
CA ASN A 196 26.47 -7.49 19.13
C ASN A 196 25.97 -6.73 20.37
N VAL A 197 25.77 -5.41 20.25
CA VAL A 197 25.30 -4.59 21.38
C VAL A 197 23.99 -3.86 21.06
N CYS A 198 23.10 -3.85 22.05
CA CYS A 198 21.73 -3.37 21.97
C CYS A 198 21.44 -2.45 23.16
N LEU A 199 20.58 -1.45 22.93
CA LEU A 199 19.93 -0.74 24.01
C LEU A 199 19.12 -1.73 24.83
N GLY A 200 19.22 -1.66 26.15
CA GLY A 200 18.45 -2.50 27.04
C GLY A 200 18.47 -2.02 28.47
N VAL A 201 17.84 -2.79 29.34
CA VAL A 201 17.66 -2.42 30.74
C VAL A 201 17.83 -3.63 31.65
N THR A 202 18.64 -3.48 32.70
CA THR A 202 19.17 -4.63 33.48
C THR A 202 18.65 -4.75 34.91
N ASN A 203 17.91 -3.78 35.46
CA ASN A 203 17.36 -3.82 36.83
C ASN A 203 16.08 -2.98 36.97
N THR A 204 15.41 -3.07 38.11
CA THR A 204 14.09 -2.48 38.39
C THR A 204 14.04 -0.95 38.55
N ASN A 205 15.19 -0.27 38.59
CA ASN A 205 15.28 1.20 38.66
C ASN A 205 15.68 1.79 37.29
N TYR A 206 15.88 0.91 36.30
CA TYR A 206 15.88 1.11 34.86
C TYR A 206 16.68 2.27 34.26
N PRO A 207 17.99 2.42 34.49
CA PRO A 207 18.81 3.21 33.57
C PRO A 207 18.99 2.41 32.26
N PRO A 208 18.49 2.91 31.12
CA PRO A 208 18.74 2.25 29.86
C PRO A 208 20.22 2.40 29.51
N SER A 209 20.80 1.32 28.99
CA SER A 209 22.23 1.24 28.70
C SER A 209 22.46 0.28 27.57
N VAL A 210 23.64 0.34 26.98
CA VAL A 210 24.05 -0.63 25.96
C VAL A 210 24.51 -1.91 26.64
N ILE A 211 23.84 -3.01 26.28
CA ILE A 211 24.11 -4.38 26.73
C ILE A 211 24.32 -5.30 25.52
N ALA A 212 24.74 -6.54 25.72
CA ALA A 212 24.82 -7.49 24.58
C ALA A 212 23.43 -7.65 23.91
N CYS A 213 23.32 -7.95 22.61
CA CYS A 213 22.00 -8.26 22.02
C CYS A 213 21.52 -9.68 22.32
N SER A 214 22.40 -10.53 22.83
CA SER A 214 22.12 -11.92 23.21
C SER A 214 23.01 -12.34 24.39
N GLY A 215 22.59 -13.34 25.16
CA GLY A 215 23.36 -13.85 26.30
C GLY A 215 22.73 -13.54 27.65
N SER A 216 23.56 -13.38 28.69
CA SER A 216 23.15 -13.33 30.11
C SER A 216 22.01 -12.34 30.43
N GLY A 217 21.07 -12.75 31.29
CA GLY A 217 19.87 -11.98 31.66
C GLY A 217 18.61 -12.48 30.95
N TYR A 218 17.49 -11.81 31.15
CA TYR A 218 16.24 -12.11 30.44
C TYR A 218 16.29 -11.55 29.02
N SER A 219 15.78 -12.28 28.04
CA SER A 219 15.70 -11.82 26.65
C SER A 219 14.90 -10.52 26.52
N SER A 220 13.85 -10.35 27.34
CA SER A 220 13.05 -9.13 27.37
C SER A 220 13.80 -7.88 27.81
N MET A 221 14.99 -7.99 28.42
CA MET A 221 15.84 -6.84 28.79
C MET A 221 16.30 -6.03 27.56
N ARG A 222 16.23 -6.63 26.37
CA ARG A 222 16.76 -6.08 25.10
C ARG A 222 15.65 -5.69 24.12
N LEU A 223 14.41 -6.04 24.45
CA LEU A 223 13.26 -5.90 23.57
C LEU A 223 12.48 -4.64 23.91
N TRP A 224 12.27 -3.85 22.87
CA TRP A 224 11.53 -2.60 22.87
C TRP A 224 10.29 -2.74 22.00
N SER A 225 9.30 -1.91 22.25
CA SER A 225 8.14 -1.71 21.40
C SER A 225 7.87 -0.22 21.29
N TYR A 226 7.17 0.21 20.24
CA TYR A 226 6.80 1.61 20.09
C TYR A 226 5.31 1.74 19.76
N ASN A 227 4.72 2.85 20.20
CA ASN A 227 3.38 3.28 19.84
C ASN A 227 3.47 4.62 19.15
N VAL A 228 2.85 4.77 17.97
CA VAL A 228 2.79 6.03 17.23
C VAL A 228 1.70 6.92 17.83
N ILE A 229 1.99 8.20 17.98
CA ILE A 229 1.12 9.19 18.60
C ILE A 229 1.16 10.47 17.80
N GLY A 230 -0.03 11.01 17.53
CA GLY A 230 -0.15 12.20 16.72
C GLY A 230 0.12 11.92 15.25
N THR A 231 -0.36 12.83 14.42
CA THR A 231 -0.65 12.52 13.01
C THR A 231 -0.13 13.56 12.03
N LYS A 232 0.18 14.77 12.51
CA LYS A 232 0.84 15.84 11.73
C LYS A 232 2.36 15.79 11.87
N THR A 233 2.82 15.52 13.08
CA THR A 233 4.23 15.36 13.49
C THR A 233 4.28 14.10 14.34
N PRO A 234 4.12 12.93 13.71
CA PRO A 234 3.97 11.69 14.44
C PRO A 234 5.18 11.46 15.35
N LYS A 235 4.90 11.32 16.64
CA LYS A 235 5.87 10.97 17.67
C LYS A 235 5.67 9.51 18.04
N ILE A 236 6.65 8.89 18.66
CA ILE A 236 6.56 7.53 19.17
C ILE A 236 6.81 7.53 20.68
N ARG A 237 6.01 6.76 21.42
CA ARG A 237 6.34 6.33 22.78
C ARG A 237 7.05 5.00 22.69
N ILE A 238 8.20 4.88 23.32
CA ILE A 238 9.00 3.66 23.32
C ILE A 238 8.87 3.00 24.69
N THR A 239 8.42 1.75 24.70
CA THR A 239 8.25 0.91 25.88
C THR A 239 9.25 -0.24 25.87
N GLN A 240 9.57 -0.73 27.06
CA GLN A 240 10.54 -1.81 27.24
C GLN A 240 9.81 -3.08 27.73
N LYS A 241 10.14 -4.24 27.18
CA LYS A 241 9.39 -5.47 27.47
C LYS A 241 9.60 -6.00 28.90
N TYR A 242 10.83 -6.03 29.38
CA TYR A 242 11.20 -6.45 30.75
C TYR A 242 10.57 -5.59 31.85
N THR A 243 10.41 -4.27 31.65
CA THR A 243 9.68 -3.40 32.60
C THR A 243 8.22 -3.83 32.68
N GLY A 244 7.58 -4.16 31.55
CA GLY A 244 6.24 -4.73 31.51
C GLY A 244 6.14 -6.11 32.17
N ASP A 245 7.08 -7.02 31.87
CA ASP A 245 7.11 -8.39 32.41
C ASP A 245 7.26 -8.40 33.95
N THR A 246 7.84 -7.35 34.53
CA THR A 246 8.04 -7.20 35.98
C THR A 246 6.91 -6.43 36.67
N GLY A 247 5.84 -6.08 35.95
CA GLY A 247 4.64 -5.43 36.49
C GLY A 247 4.68 -3.90 36.48
N ASN A 248 5.75 -3.28 35.96
CA ASN A 248 5.89 -1.83 35.89
C ASN A 248 5.42 -1.31 34.51
N TYR A 249 4.11 -1.40 34.30
CA TYR A 249 3.44 -0.79 33.15
C TYR A 249 3.49 0.75 33.24
N GLY A 250 3.28 1.46 32.12
CA GLY A 250 3.22 2.94 32.12
C GLY A 250 4.57 3.66 32.17
N HIS A 251 5.69 2.95 31.99
CA HIS A 251 7.03 3.52 31.93
C HIS A 251 7.56 3.57 30.49
N PHE A 252 8.10 4.73 30.09
CA PHE A 252 8.54 5.02 28.72
C PHE A 252 9.98 5.51 28.69
N LEU A 253 10.72 5.19 27.62
CA LEU A 253 12.04 5.78 27.40
C LEU A 253 11.88 7.30 27.23
N GLY A 254 12.62 8.09 28.01
CA GLY A 254 12.57 9.56 27.93
C GLY A 254 13.78 10.25 28.56
N GLU A 255 13.80 11.58 28.49
CA GLU A 255 14.79 12.47 29.11
C GLU A 255 14.15 13.17 30.31
N ASN A 256 14.73 13.04 31.51
CA ASN A 256 14.23 13.74 32.69
C ASN A 256 14.68 15.21 32.72
N ASN A 257 14.22 15.98 33.73
CA ASN A 257 14.55 17.40 33.85
C ASN A 257 16.05 17.71 34.02
N ASP A 258 16.85 16.72 34.43
CA ASP A 258 18.30 16.85 34.57
C ASP A 258 19.05 16.43 33.29
N GLY A 259 18.33 16.15 32.19
CA GLY A 259 18.90 15.73 30.91
C GLY A 259 19.36 14.25 30.89
N LYS A 260 18.95 13.46 31.88
CA LYS A 260 19.32 12.05 32.00
C LYS A 260 18.26 11.18 31.33
N VAL A 261 18.72 10.21 30.52
CA VAL A 261 17.84 9.22 29.90
C VAL A 261 17.42 8.17 30.91
N GLU A 262 16.12 7.96 31.06
CA GLU A 262 15.56 6.93 31.94
C GLU A 262 14.20 6.41 31.49
N MET A 263 13.68 5.40 32.19
CA MET A 263 12.30 4.95 32.04
C MET A 263 11.41 5.82 32.92
N ILE A 264 10.64 6.72 32.31
CA ILE A 264 9.80 7.73 32.97
C ILE A 264 8.34 7.24 33.05
N GLU A 265 7.73 7.35 34.22
CA GLU A 265 6.30 7.06 34.44
C GLU A 265 5.41 8.16 33.82
N SER A 266 4.32 7.78 33.13
CA SER A 266 3.45 8.71 32.39
C SER A 266 2.89 9.88 33.20
N ASP A 267 2.68 9.67 34.49
CA ASP A 267 1.86 10.54 35.34
C ASP A 267 2.69 11.66 36.02
N LEU A 268 4.01 11.68 35.80
CA LEU A 268 4.95 12.49 36.58
C LEU A 268 5.52 13.74 35.87
N PHE A 269 5.34 13.91 34.55
CA PHE A 269 5.97 15.01 33.79
C PHE A 269 5.14 15.56 32.62
N GLU A 270 5.48 16.78 32.16
CA GLU A 270 4.91 17.39 30.95
C GLU A 270 5.03 16.46 29.71
N THR A 271 4.10 16.61 28.77
CA THR A 271 3.88 15.74 27.60
C THR A 271 4.99 15.75 26.54
N SER A 272 6.20 16.23 26.83
CA SER A 272 7.33 16.29 25.88
C SER A 272 8.46 15.31 26.20
N HIS A 273 8.64 14.88 27.46
CA HIS A 273 9.86 14.21 27.93
C HIS A 273 10.06 12.75 27.47
N TYR A 274 8.99 12.06 27.09
CA TYR A 274 9.03 10.63 26.71
C TYR A 274 8.47 10.35 25.31
N TYR A 275 8.41 11.39 24.47
CA TYR A 275 8.01 11.30 23.07
C TYR A 275 9.22 11.44 22.15
N TRP A 276 9.30 10.58 21.14
CA TRP A 276 10.40 10.59 20.18
C TRP A 276 9.91 10.85 18.77
N GLU A 277 10.54 11.74 18.03
CA GLU A 277 10.38 11.86 16.59
C GLU A 277 11.38 10.91 15.91
N THR A 278 10.97 10.28 14.82
CA THR A 278 11.79 9.30 14.12
C THR A 278 11.54 9.33 12.61
N ASN A 279 12.51 8.83 11.84
CA ASN A 279 12.46 8.68 10.39
C ASN A 279 11.88 7.33 9.94
N ILE A 280 11.29 6.54 10.85
CA ILE A 280 10.56 5.30 10.47
C ILE A 280 9.35 5.69 9.61
N PRO A 281 9.18 5.14 8.40
CA PRO A 281 7.93 5.27 7.67
C PRO A 281 6.83 4.62 8.51
N TYR A 282 5.82 5.40 8.91
CA TYR A 282 4.65 4.89 9.62
C TYR A 282 4.01 3.80 8.76
N SER A 283 4.16 2.55 9.23
CA SER A 283 3.90 1.27 8.57
C SER A 283 3.53 1.30 7.07
N THR A 284 4.42 0.82 6.21
CA THR A 284 3.99 0.33 4.89
C THR A 284 3.08 -0.89 5.10
N MET A 285 1.84 -0.83 4.61
CA MET A 285 0.94 -1.98 4.65
C MET A 285 1.60 -3.18 3.96
N LYS A 286 1.55 -4.34 4.60
CA LYS A 286 2.12 -5.57 4.03
C LYS A 286 1.15 -6.15 3.01
N THR A 287 1.38 -5.84 1.74
CA THR A 287 0.57 -6.29 0.60
C THR A 287 1.21 -7.48 -0.12
N LEU A 288 0.42 -8.17 -0.95
CA LEU A 288 0.84 -9.19 -1.91
C LEU A 288 0.46 -8.72 -3.32
N PRO A 289 1.26 -7.87 -3.98
CA PRO A 289 0.91 -7.34 -5.29
C PRO A 289 0.76 -8.45 -6.36
N VAL A 290 -0.44 -8.54 -6.97
CA VAL A 290 -0.73 -9.40 -8.11
C VAL A 290 -1.23 -8.50 -9.25
N ILE A 291 -0.28 -7.91 -9.96
CA ILE A 291 -0.51 -6.87 -10.98
C ILE A 291 0.11 -7.24 -12.34
N GLY A 292 -0.24 -6.45 -13.35
CA GLY A 292 0.23 -6.55 -14.73
C GLY A 292 -0.54 -7.58 -15.55
N ASN A 293 0.02 -7.92 -16.71
CA ASN A 293 -0.55 -8.94 -17.59
C ASN A 293 -0.09 -10.33 -17.13
N LYS A 294 -1.04 -11.23 -16.86
CA LYS A 294 -0.78 -12.63 -16.52
C LYS A 294 -1.31 -13.54 -17.61
N LYS A 295 -0.52 -14.54 -17.98
CA LYS A 295 -0.94 -15.64 -18.82
C LYS A 295 -1.42 -16.80 -17.94
N ALA A 296 -2.60 -17.29 -18.23
CA ALA A 296 -3.26 -18.38 -17.52
C ALA A 296 -3.53 -19.54 -18.48
N LEU A 297 -3.38 -20.76 -17.98
CA LEU A 297 -3.78 -21.97 -18.69
C LEU A 297 -5.02 -22.56 -18.03
N LEU A 298 -6.12 -22.63 -18.78
CA LEU A 298 -7.28 -23.44 -18.43
C LEU A 298 -7.13 -24.83 -19.05
N ILE A 299 -7.15 -25.86 -18.21
CA ILE A 299 -7.17 -27.26 -18.62
C ILE A 299 -8.56 -27.83 -18.29
N SER A 300 -9.39 -28.04 -19.31
CA SER A 300 -10.68 -28.74 -19.16
C SER A 300 -10.46 -30.24 -19.26
N THR A 301 -10.70 -30.93 -18.15
CA THR A 301 -10.37 -32.34 -17.99
C THR A 301 -11.62 -33.21 -17.86
N TYR A 302 -11.44 -34.50 -18.12
CA TYR A 302 -12.41 -35.55 -17.83
C TYR A 302 -11.73 -36.81 -17.28
N TYR A 303 -12.51 -37.69 -16.67
CA TYR A 303 -12.01 -38.98 -16.18
C TYR A 303 -12.36 -40.11 -17.16
N SER A 304 -11.43 -41.03 -17.41
CA SER A 304 -11.59 -42.08 -18.44
C SER A 304 -12.84 -42.96 -18.23
N ASP A 305 -13.23 -43.19 -16.97
CA ASP A 305 -14.42 -43.98 -16.59
C ASP A 305 -15.75 -43.21 -16.65
N ILE A 306 -15.69 -41.90 -16.92
CA ILE A 306 -16.88 -41.04 -17.15
C ILE A 306 -16.97 -40.67 -18.63
N GLY A 307 -15.85 -40.34 -19.25
CA GLY A 307 -15.77 -39.83 -20.63
C GLY A 307 -15.81 -38.29 -20.70
N PRO A 308 -15.57 -37.73 -21.90
CA PRO A 308 -15.41 -36.29 -22.11
C PRO A 308 -16.67 -35.48 -21.77
N ASN A 309 -16.46 -34.19 -21.49
CA ASN A 309 -17.57 -33.24 -21.37
C ASN A 309 -18.29 -33.07 -22.72
N LEU A 310 -19.55 -32.64 -22.66
CA LEU A 310 -20.23 -32.14 -23.86
C LEU A 310 -19.54 -30.83 -24.30
N GLU A 311 -19.42 -30.63 -25.62
CA GLU A 311 -18.84 -29.40 -26.19
C GLU A 311 -19.50 -28.12 -25.66
N SER A 312 -20.82 -28.15 -25.45
CA SER A 312 -21.57 -27.04 -24.87
C SER A 312 -21.14 -26.70 -23.43
N MET A 313 -20.70 -27.69 -22.66
CA MET A 313 -20.17 -27.47 -21.31
C MET A 313 -18.78 -26.82 -21.38
N ASP A 314 -17.90 -27.31 -22.25
CA ASP A 314 -16.57 -26.70 -22.43
C ASP A 314 -16.68 -25.26 -22.92
N LEU A 315 -17.64 -24.94 -23.79
CA LEU A 315 -17.94 -23.56 -24.17
C LEU A 315 -18.39 -22.70 -22.97
N GLN A 316 -19.28 -23.21 -22.11
CA GLN A 316 -19.70 -22.48 -20.91
C GLN A 316 -18.55 -22.27 -19.92
N ILE A 317 -17.65 -23.25 -19.79
CA ILE A 317 -16.45 -23.11 -18.95
C ILE A 317 -15.56 -22.00 -19.49
N LYS A 318 -15.28 -22.00 -20.80
CA LYS A 318 -14.51 -20.93 -21.47
C LYS A 318 -15.14 -19.55 -21.22
N GLN A 319 -16.46 -19.44 -21.37
CA GLN A 319 -17.20 -18.20 -21.13
C GLN A 319 -17.11 -17.72 -19.68
N ALA A 320 -17.17 -18.63 -18.70
CA ALA A 320 -17.10 -18.31 -17.28
C ALA A 320 -15.73 -17.77 -16.82
N LEU A 321 -14.65 -18.07 -17.56
CA LEU A 321 -13.29 -17.63 -17.24
C LEU A 321 -12.82 -16.48 -18.11
N ALA A 322 -12.86 -16.65 -19.43
CA ALA A 322 -12.07 -15.85 -20.38
C ALA A 322 -12.87 -14.76 -21.12
N ASN A 323 -14.20 -14.73 -21.01
CA ASN A 323 -15.00 -13.78 -21.78
C ASN A 323 -14.81 -12.34 -21.26
N ARG A 324 -14.44 -11.40 -22.12
CA ARG A 324 -14.20 -9.98 -21.80
C ARG A 324 -15.08 -9.02 -22.59
N GLU A 325 -16.08 -9.53 -23.31
CA GLU A 325 -17.07 -8.70 -23.99
C GLU A 325 -17.83 -7.80 -23.01
N SER A 326 -18.43 -6.70 -23.49
CA SER A 326 -19.21 -5.80 -22.63
C SER A 326 -20.30 -6.58 -21.88
N ASN A 327 -20.36 -6.46 -20.55
CA ASN A 327 -21.25 -7.22 -19.67
C ASN A 327 -20.96 -8.73 -19.60
N ALA A 328 -19.75 -9.20 -19.94
CA ALA A 328 -19.38 -10.58 -19.71
C ALA A 328 -19.37 -10.89 -18.20
N PHE A 329 -20.12 -11.91 -17.76
CA PHE A 329 -20.09 -12.41 -16.38
C PHE A 329 -19.03 -13.51 -16.27
N SER A 330 -17.75 -13.10 -16.23
CA SER A 330 -16.58 -14.00 -16.25
C SER A 330 -15.54 -13.62 -15.18
N LEU A 331 -14.61 -14.53 -14.87
CA LEU A 331 -13.50 -14.25 -13.96
C LEU A 331 -12.66 -13.07 -14.49
N SER A 332 -12.29 -13.12 -15.77
CA SER A 332 -11.44 -12.08 -16.36
C SER A 332 -12.13 -10.71 -16.33
N ASP A 333 -13.46 -10.65 -16.47
CA ASP A 333 -14.22 -9.41 -16.33
C ASP A 333 -14.30 -8.93 -14.87
N ALA A 334 -14.62 -9.80 -13.92
CA ALA A 334 -14.67 -9.48 -12.51
C ALA A 334 -13.32 -8.95 -11.97
N VAL A 335 -12.21 -9.62 -12.32
CA VAL A 335 -10.86 -9.26 -11.87
C VAL A 335 -10.40 -7.93 -12.45
N TYR A 336 -10.59 -7.72 -13.75
CA TYR A 336 -10.20 -6.44 -14.37
C TYR A 336 -10.98 -5.26 -13.81
N ARG A 337 -12.29 -5.43 -13.56
CA ARG A 337 -13.12 -4.38 -12.95
C ARG A 337 -12.69 -4.10 -11.52
N SER A 338 -12.53 -5.17 -10.72
CA SER A 338 -12.06 -5.03 -9.33
C SER A 338 -10.67 -4.42 -9.25
N SER A 339 -9.80 -4.69 -10.23
CA SER A 339 -8.43 -4.18 -10.25
C SER A 339 -8.28 -2.83 -10.96
N HIS A 340 -9.35 -2.26 -11.51
CA HIS A 340 -9.25 -1.06 -12.37
C HIS A 340 -8.26 -1.18 -13.53
N GLY A 341 -8.06 -2.39 -14.05
CA GLY A 341 -7.09 -2.68 -15.10
C GLY A 341 -5.65 -2.85 -14.63
N GLU A 342 -5.38 -2.80 -13.32
CA GLU A 342 -4.05 -3.13 -12.76
C GLU A 342 -3.70 -4.61 -12.94
N LEU A 343 -4.68 -5.47 -13.18
CA LEU A 343 -4.49 -6.87 -13.51
C LEU A 343 -5.34 -7.27 -14.72
N ASP A 344 -4.67 -7.82 -15.74
CA ASP A 344 -5.31 -8.48 -16.87
C ASP A 344 -4.87 -9.94 -16.93
N ILE A 345 -5.82 -10.85 -17.19
CA ILE A 345 -5.56 -12.28 -17.27
C ILE A 345 -5.94 -12.79 -18.65
N GLN A 346 -4.95 -13.29 -19.38
CA GLN A 346 -5.11 -13.86 -20.70
C GLN A 346 -5.12 -15.38 -20.60
N PHE A 347 -6.20 -16.00 -21.06
CA PHE A 347 -6.39 -17.45 -20.96
C PHE A 347 -6.07 -18.14 -22.29
N ASP A 348 -5.16 -19.11 -22.23
CA ASP A 348 -5.14 -20.21 -23.20
C ASP A 348 -5.97 -21.36 -22.66
N VAL A 349 -6.65 -22.09 -23.54
CA VAL A 349 -7.54 -23.18 -23.15
C VAL A 349 -7.16 -24.45 -23.90
N ILE A 350 -6.99 -25.52 -23.13
CA ILE A 350 -6.89 -26.89 -23.64
C ILE A 350 -8.08 -27.67 -23.09
N ASP A 351 -8.87 -28.28 -23.96
CA ASP A 351 -10.05 -29.06 -23.60
C ASP A 351 -9.90 -30.54 -23.96
N GLY A 352 -10.86 -31.35 -23.49
CA GLY A 352 -10.88 -32.78 -23.77
C GLY A 352 -9.67 -33.54 -23.23
N ILE A 353 -9.14 -33.14 -22.07
CA ILE A 353 -7.95 -33.79 -21.49
C ILE A 353 -8.36 -34.94 -20.56
N ASP A 354 -7.99 -36.16 -20.95
CA ASP A 354 -8.11 -37.33 -20.08
C ASP A 354 -7.02 -37.30 -19.01
N ILE A 355 -7.42 -37.26 -17.73
CA ILE A 355 -6.50 -37.30 -16.58
C ILE A 355 -6.50 -38.66 -15.86
N GLY A 356 -7.05 -39.68 -16.52
CA GLY A 356 -7.12 -41.05 -16.02
C GLY A 356 -8.41 -41.38 -15.28
N MET A 357 -8.39 -42.49 -14.56
CA MET A 357 -9.53 -42.97 -13.75
C MET A 357 -9.91 -41.96 -12.66
N LYS A 358 -11.20 -41.84 -12.40
CA LYS A 358 -11.71 -41.06 -11.27
C LYS A 358 -11.07 -41.48 -9.94
N PRO A 359 -10.52 -40.55 -9.15
CA PRO A 359 -9.93 -40.88 -7.85
C PRO A 359 -11.01 -41.23 -6.82
N SER A 360 -10.66 -42.07 -5.85
CA SER A 360 -11.53 -42.37 -4.71
C SER A 360 -11.59 -41.23 -3.67
N LEU A 361 -10.60 -40.33 -3.69
CA LEU A 361 -10.48 -39.18 -2.79
C LEU A 361 -10.18 -37.92 -3.61
N CYS A 362 -10.89 -36.84 -3.30
CA CYS A 362 -10.62 -35.53 -3.90
C CYS A 362 -9.37 -34.89 -3.29
N THR A 363 -8.40 -34.55 -4.12
CA THR A 363 -7.15 -33.90 -3.70
C THR A 363 -6.70 -32.88 -4.74
N SER A 364 -5.83 -31.95 -4.34
CA SER A 364 -5.24 -30.97 -5.25
C SER A 364 -4.26 -31.58 -6.27
N LYS A 365 -3.88 -32.86 -6.14
CA LYS A 365 -3.01 -33.57 -7.10
C LYS A 365 -3.57 -33.57 -8.53
N VAL A 366 -4.87 -33.33 -8.69
CA VAL A 366 -5.48 -33.17 -10.00
C VAL A 366 -4.83 -32.06 -10.83
N VAL A 367 -4.28 -31.02 -10.19
CA VAL A 367 -3.53 -29.97 -10.88
C VAL A 367 -2.27 -30.53 -11.54
N ASP A 368 -1.50 -31.32 -10.80
CA ASP A 368 -0.28 -31.93 -11.32
C ASP A 368 -0.59 -32.96 -12.41
N ASN A 369 -1.65 -33.76 -12.23
CA ASN A 369 -2.10 -34.72 -13.25
C ASN A 369 -2.52 -34.01 -14.55
N ALA A 370 -3.27 -32.91 -14.44
CA ALA A 370 -3.70 -32.12 -15.59
C ALA A 370 -2.50 -31.48 -16.32
N LYS A 371 -1.54 -30.92 -15.58
CA LYS A 371 -0.29 -30.38 -16.14
C LYS A 371 0.53 -31.45 -16.86
N GLU A 372 0.70 -32.61 -16.22
CA GLU A 372 1.41 -33.75 -16.81
C GLU A 372 0.75 -34.22 -18.11
N ALA A 373 -0.59 -34.25 -18.17
CA ALA A 373 -1.34 -34.66 -19.35
C ALA A 373 -1.22 -33.70 -20.55
N VAL A 374 -0.86 -32.43 -20.32
CA VAL A 374 -0.73 -31.42 -21.40
C VAL A 374 0.71 -30.98 -21.67
N LYS A 375 1.70 -31.53 -20.95
CA LYS A 375 3.11 -31.09 -21.02
C LYS A 375 3.74 -31.18 -22.42
N ASP A 376 3.26 -32.09 -23.26
CA ASP A 376 3.73 -32.29 -24.63
C ASP A 376 2.96 -31.41 -25.65
N GLN A 377 1.88 -30.76 -25.22
CA GLN A 377 1.04 -29.87 -26.03
C GLN A 377 1.40 -28.39 -25.85
N VAL A 378 1.84 -28.01 -24.64
CA VAL A 378 2.21 -26.63 -24.30
C VAL A 378 3.42 -26.57 -23.38
N ASN A 379 4.17 -25.48 -23.47
CA ASN A 379 5.23 -25.20 -22.50
C ASN A 379 4.64 -24.60 -21.21
N LEU A 380 4.59 -25.39 -20.14
CA LEU A 380 3.99 -24.98 -18.88
C LEU A 380 4.69 -23.77 -18.23
N SER A 381 5.96 -23.48 -18.54
CA SER A 381 6.67 -22.31 -18.00
C SER A 381 6.14 -20.97 -18.53
N ASP A 382 5.36 -20.99 -19.61
CA ASP A 382 4.81 -19.77 -20.23
C ASP A 382 3.62 -19.21 -19.45
N TYR A 383 3.09 -19.97 -18.49
CA TYR A 383 1.88 -19.63 -17.73
C TYR A 383 2.20 -19.35 -16.27
N GLN A 384 1.70 -18.23 -15.76
CA GLN A 384 1.82 -17.90 -14.33
C GLN A 384 0.68 -18.50 -13.51
N LEU A 385 -0.50 -18.71 -14.11
CA LEU A 385 -1.71 -19.19 -13.42
C LEU A 385 -2.26 -20.46 -14.09
N PHE A 386 -2.81 -21.37 -13.29
CA PHE A 386 -3.37 -22.65 -13.75
C PHE A 386 -4.79 -22.85 -13.24
N PHE A 387 -5.73 -23.08 -14.14
CA PHE A 387 -7.12 -23.34 -13.81
C PHE A 387 -7.49 -24.72 -14.34
N VAL A 388 -7.97 -25.60 -13.46
CA VAL A 388 -8.29 -26.99 -13.82
C VAL A 388 -9.77 -27.22 -13.62
N SER A 389 -10.48 -27.49 -14.72
CA SER A 389 -11.88 -27.89 -14.66
C SER A 389 -11.96 -29.41 -14.61
N THR A 390 -12.68 -29.95 -13.64
CA THR A 390 -12.97 -31.39 -13.53
C THR A 390 -14.47 -31.63 -13.54
N GLN A 391 -14.87 -32.83 -13.95
CA GLN A 391 -16.24 -33.31 -13.73
C GLN A 391 -16.53 -33.48 -12.24
N ASN A 392 -17.82 -33.44 -11.86
CA ASN A 392 -18.23 -33.62 -10.47
C ASN A 392 -17.93 -35.04 -9.99
N VAL A 393 -16.99 -35.17 -9.06
CA VAL A 393 -16.61 -36.47 -8.47
C VAL A 393 -17.05 -36.61 -7.00
N ARG A 394 -18.07 -35.84 -6.59
CA ARG A 394 -18.65 -35.80 -5.23
C ARG A 394 -17.69 -35.35 -4.13
N CYS A 395 -16.79 -34.41 -4.46
CA CYS A 395 -16.03 -33.72 -3.41
C CYS A 395 -16.98 -32.94 -2.49
N SER A 396 -16.56 -32.72 -1.24
CA SER A 396 -17.26 -31.85 -0.29
C SER A 396 -17.17 -30.36 -0.64
N TRP A 397 -16.44 -30.02 -1.70
CA TRP A 397 -16.18 -28.68 -2.18
C TRP A 397 -16.49 -28.57 -3.67
N THR A 398 -16.93 -27.38 -4.06
CA THR A 398 -17.30 -27.04 -5.43
C THR A 398 -16.14 -26.43 -6.21
N GLY A 399 -15.24 -25.76 -5.49
CA GLY A 399 -13.94 -25.30 -5.98
C GLY A 399 -12.86 -25.51 -4.92
N LEU A 400 -11.61 -25.43 -5.33
CA LEU A 400 -10.45 -25.47 -4.44
C LEU A 400 -9.28 -24.71 -5.05
N ALA A 401 -8.62 -23.87 -4.27
CA ALA A 401 -7.46 -23.10 -4.71
C ALA A 401 -6.28 -23.12 -3.73
N SER A 402 -5.10 -22.78 -4.23
CA SER A 402 -3.94 -22.43 -3.39
C SER A 402 -4.15 -21.10 -2.67
N LEU A 403 -3.62 -21.01 -1.43
CA LEU A 403 -3.73 -19.84 -0.54
C LEU A 403 -2.38 -19.47 0.13
N PRO A 404 -1.72 -18.36 -0.29
CA PRO A 404 -1.80 -17.80 -1.63
C PRO A 404 -1.24 -18.79 -2.66
N GLY A 405 -1.38 -18.49 -3.95
CA GLY A 405 -0.71 -19.26 -4.99
C GLY A 405 -1.30 -19.03 -6.36
N ASN A 406 -1.10 -20.00 -7.25
CA ASN A 406 -1.33 -19.81 -8.67
C ASN A 406 -2.20 -20.88 -9.33
N TRP A 407 -2.92 -21.69 -8.55
CA TRP A 407 -3.83 -22.67 -9.11
C TRP A 407 -5.21 -22.66 -8.46
N SER A 408 -6.20 -22.99 -9.28
CA SER A 408 -7.61 -23.13 -8.90
C SER A 408 -8.23 -24.35 -9.60
N ILE A 409 -9.12 -25.05 -8.91
CA ILE A 409 -9.82 -26.25 -9.39
C ILE A 409 -11.32 -25.98 -9.34
N GLY A 410 -12.02 -26.23 -10.45
CA GLY A 410 -13.48 -26.27 -10.49
C GLY A 410 -13.96 -27.72 -10.51
N ASN A 411 -14.73 -28.13 -9.50
CA ASN A 411 -15.27 -29.48 -9.40
C ASN A 411 -16.76 -29.50 -9.82
N GLY A 412 -17.00 -29.78 -11.10
CA GLY A 412 -18.34 -29.85 -11.68
C GLY A 412 -19.09 -28.51 -11.78
N SER A 413 -18.47 -27.41 -11.38
CA SER A 413 -19.04 -26.06 -11.40
C SER A 413 -18.21 -25.07 -12.19
N SER A 414 -17.29 -25.57 -13.00
CA SER A 414 -16.40 -24.77 -13.87
C SER A 414 -17.12 -23.87 -14.87
N HIS A 415 -18.41 -24.12 -15.13
CA HIS A 415 -19.27 -23.27 -15.96
C HIS A 415 -19.88 -22.09 -15.17
N LYS A 416 -19.52 -21.94 -13.88
CA LYS A 416 -19.99 -20.88 -13.00
C LYS A 416 -18.86 -19.90 -12.71
N MET A 417 -18.99 -18.66 -13.18
CA MET A 417 -18.02 -17.60 -12.93
C MET A 417 -17.76 -17.37 -11.44
N TRP A 418 -18.82 -17.32 -10.64
CA TRP A 418 -18.73 -16.99 -9.22
C TRP A 418 -17.76 -17.93 -8.48
N MET A 419 -17.69 -19.20 -8.89
CA MET A 419 -16.76 -20.16 -8.29
C MET A 419 -15.33 -19.77 -8.61
N TRP A 420 -15.03 -19.48 -9.87
CA TRP A 420 -13.67 -19.06 -10.26
C TRP A 420 -13.25 -17.77 -9.60
N ASN A 421 -14.16 -16.80 -9.47
CA ASN A 421 -13.88 -15.55 -8.79
C ASN A 421 -13.66 -15.77 -7.29
N HIS A 422 -14.40 -16.67 -6.65
CA HIS A 422 -14.12 -17.08 -5.27
C HIS A 422 -12.74 -17.74 -5.13
N GLU A 423 -12.45 -18.76 -5.94
CA GLU A 423 -11.17 -19.49 -5.86
C GLU A 423 -9.97 -18.60 -6.20
N PHE A 424 -10.14 -17.66 -7.13
CA PHE A 424 -9.10 -16.67 -7.42
C PHE A 424 -8.82 -15.76 -6.22
N GLY A 425 -9.82 -15.45 -5.40
CA GLY A 425 -9.63 -14.69 -4.16
C GLY A 425 -8.70 -15.41 -3.17
N HIS A 426 -8.70 -16.75 -3.16
CA HIS A 426 -7.72 -17.53 -2.39
C HIS A 426 -6.32 -17.41 -2.99
N ASN A 427 -6.19 -17.40 -4.32
CA ASN A 427 -4.89 -17.19 -4.98
C ASN A 427 -4.26 -15.84 -4.60
N LEU A 428 -5.08 -14.82 -4.33
CA LEU A 428 -4.68 -13.51 -3.81
C LEU A 428 -4.32 -13.50 -2.31
N GLY A 429 -4.28 -14.66 -1.64
CA GLY A 429 -3.97 -14.73 -0.19
C GLY A 429 -5.19 -14.59 0.72
N GLY A 430 -6.40 -14.51 0.17
CA GLY A 430 -7.62 -14.30 0.94
C GLY A 430 -8.14 -15.55 1.66
N TYR A 431 -8.35 -15.46 2.97
CA TYR A 431 -9.20 -16.43 3.67
C TYR A 431 -10.68 -16.17 3.38
N HIS A 432 -11.56 -17.14 3.67
CA HIS A 432 -13.00 -16.87 3.68
C HIS A 432 -13.31 -15.64 4.54
N GLY A 433 -14.19 -14.77 4.05
CA GLY A 433 -14.62 -13.59 4.79
C GLY A 433 -15.27 -13.97 6.12
N LEU A 434 -14.94 -13.23 7.16
CA LEU A 434 -15.42 -13.43 8.53
C LEU A 434 -16.29 -12.26 8.97
N SER A 435 -16.91 -12.38 10.13
CA SER A 435 -17.58 -11.28 10.82
C SER A 435 -16.93 -10.98 12.16
N LEU A 436 -17.13 -9.75 12.62
CA LEU A 436 -16.85 -9.32 13.97
C LEU A 436 -18.19 -8.99 14.64
N ASN A 437 -18.63 -9.86 15.55
CA ASN A 437 -19.97 -9.86 16.14
C ASN A 437 -19.94 -9.53 17.63
N GLY A 438 -21.10 -9.23 18.20
CA GLY A 438 -21.25 -9.15 19.66
C GLY A 438 -20.52 -7.96 20.29
N CYS A 439 -20.13 -6.98 19.49
CA CYS A 439 -19.56 -5.72 19.96
C CYS A 439 -20.52 -5.00 20.91
N THR A 440 -19.98 -4.30 21.92
CA THR A 440 -20.75 -3.56 22.91
C THR A 440 -21.69 -2.56 22.21
N ARG A 441 -22.97 -2.60 22.55
CA ARG A 441 -23.99 -1.74 21.95
C ARG A 441 -24.23 -0.47 22.77
N GLU A 442 -24.38 0.65 22.07
CA GLU A 442 -24.93 1.89 22.58
C GLU A 442 -26.24 2.29 21.86
N ALA A 443 -26.88 3.37 22.33
CA ALA A 443 -28.17 3.82 21.82
C ALA A 443 -28.16 4.17 20.32
N SER A 444 -27.04 4.69 19.80
CA SER A 444 -26.90 5.13 18.40
C SER A 444 -25.60 4.64 17.76
N GLY A 445 -25.04 3.52 18.27
CA GLY A 445 -23.79 3.01 17.75
C GLY A 445 -23.30 1.75 18.45
N ILE A 446 -22.10 1.34 18.08
CA ILE A 446 -21.38 0.23 18.70
C ILE A 446 -19.99 0.67 19.17
N ILE A 447 -19.45 -0.05 20.14
CA ILE A 447 -18.05 0.05 20.56
C ILE A 447 -17.32 -1.20 20.08
N ILE A 448 -16.29 -1.01 19.27
CA ILE A 448 -15.33 -2.04 18.87
C ILE A 448 -14.29 -2.14 19.99
N ASP A 449 -14.39 -3.19 20.79
CA ASP A 449 -13.53 -3.50 21.92
C ASP A 449 -13.31 -5.04 22.07
N ASP A 450 -12.86 -5.47 23.24
CA ASP A 450 -12.58 -6.85 23.60
C ASP A 450 -13.83 -7.74 23.73
N THR A 451 -15.04 -7.17 23.69
CA THR A 451 -16.29 -7.94 23.65
C THR A 451 -16.63 -8.46 22.26
N CYS A 452 -16.08 -7.82 21.22
CA CYS A 452 -16.27 -8.25 19.85
C CYS A 452 -15.62 -9.62 19.61
N THR A 453 -16.34 -10.53 18.96
CA THR A 453 -15.90 -11.90 18.69
C THR A 453 -15.93 -12.23 17.21
N GLU A 454 -14.92 -12.99 16.76
CA GLU A 454 -14.89 -13.54 15.41
C GLU A 454 -16.05 -14.53 15.23
N GLY A 455 -16.82 -14.36 14.16
CA GLY A 455 -17.84 -15.32 13.75
C GLY A 455 -17.72 -15.76 12.30
N THR A 456 -18.44 -16.82 11.97
CA THR A 456 -18.43 -17.47 10.65
C THR A 456 -19.57 -17.03 9.74
N SER A 457 -20.58 -16.33 10.28
CA SER A 457 -21.61 -15.65 9.50
C SER A 457 -20.93 -14.52 8.74
N GLY A 458 -20.46 -14.76 7.51
CA GLY A 458 -19.52 -13.84 6.90
C GLY A 458 -20.16 -12.69 6.11
N ASP A 459 -19.33 -12.05 5.31
CA ASP A 459 -19.62 -10.83 4.60
C ASP A 459 -20.28 -11.10 3.22
N PRO A 460 -21.57 -10.77 3.03
CA PRO A 460 -22.28 -11.04 1.78
C PRO A 460 -21.76 -10.20 0.59
N THR A 461 -21.02 -9.13 0.86
CA THR A 461 -20.43 -8.26 -0.16
C THR A 461 -18.97 -8.62 -0.47
N ASN A 462 -18.37 -9.56 0.28
CA ASN A 462 -17.04 -10.10 0.01
C ASN A 462 -17.17 -11.35 -0.88
N THR A 463 -16.50 -11.35 -2.04
CA THR A 463 -16.38 -12.50 -2.96
C THR A 463 -16.04 -13.82 -2.24
N LEU A 464 -15.20 -13.77 -1.20
CA LEU A 464 -14.77 -14.94 -0.42
C LEU A 464 -15.76 -15.40 0.67
N ASN A 465 -16.95 -14.80 0.76
CA ASN A 465 -18.03 -15.32 1.61
C ASN A 465 -19.41 -15.22 0.95
N GLY A 466 -19.71 -14.11 0.26
CA GLY A 466 -20.92 -13.87 -0.54
C GLY A 466 -21.06 -14.72 -1.81
N GLY A 467 -20.49 -15.92 -1.83
CA GLY A 467 -20.67 -16.89 -2.91
C GLY A 467 -19.94 -16.56 -4.22
N GLY A 468 -19.01 -15.60 -4.24
CA GLY A 468 -18.11 -15.35 -5.37
C GLY A 468 -18.66 -14.48 -6.50
N ALA A 469 -19.92 -14.06 -6.44
CA ALA A 469 -20.57 -13.28 -7.51
C ALA A 469 -20.28 -11.76 -7.46
N ARG A 470 -19.72 -11.27 -6.34
CA ARG A 470 -19.44 -9.85 -6.09
C ARG A 470 -18.01 -9.47 -6.49
N LEU A 471 -17.76 -8.16 -6.62
CA LEU A 471 -16.39 -7.64 -6.77
C LEU A 471 -15.65 -7.60 -5.43
N TYR A 472 -14.33 -7.60 -5.50
CA TYR A 472 -13.48 -7.64 -4.31
C TYR A 472 -13.61 -6.35 -3.47
N PRO A 473 -13.73 -6.45 -2.14
CA PRO A 473 -13.69 -5.29 -1.24
C PRO A 473 -12.37 -4.51 -1.33
N ILE A 474 -12.39 -3.23 -0.93
CA ILE A 474 -11.20 -2.34 -0.95
C ILE A 474 -10.01 -2.96 -0.23
N SER A 475 -10.24 -3.64 0.89
CA SER A 475 -9.16 -4.29 1.64
C SER A 475 -8.42 -5.35 0.82
N TYR A 476 -9.13 -6.13 0.00
CA TYR A 476 -8.53 -7.10 -0.92
C TYR A 476 -7.85 -6.42 -2.10
N GLN A 477 -8.44 -5.35 -2.64
CA GLN A 477 -7.83 -4.59 -3.74
C GLN A 477 -6.52 -3.93 -3.30
N VAL A 478 -6.46 -3.37 -2.08
CA VAL A 478 -5.23 -2.86 -1.46
C VAL A 478 -4.23 -3.99 -1.25
N HIS A 479 -4.66 -5.11 -0.68
CA HIS A 479 -3.79 -6.26 -0.45
C HIS A 479 -3.17 -6.80 -1.74
N ALA A 480 -3.96 -6.89 -2.82
CA ALA A 480 -3.53 -7.35 -4.13
C ALA A 480 -2.72 -6.29 -4.92
N GLY A 481 -2.55 -5.08 -4.38
CA GLY A 481 -1.82 -3.99 -5.02
C GLY A 481 -2.58 -3.31 -6.17
N TRP A 482 -3.90 -3.49 -6.27
CA TRP A 482 -4.73 -2.87 -7.29
C TRP A 482 -5.19 -1.46 -6.93
N LEU A 483 -5.22 -1.15 -5.62
CA LEU A 483 -5.41 0.21 -5.13
C LEU A 483 -4.17 0.66 -4.38
N ASP A 484 -3.57 1.77 -4.83
CA ASP A 484 -2.55 2.50 -4.06
C ASP A 484 -3.23 3.03 -2.79
N TYR A 485 -2.87 2.47 -1.64
CA TYR A 485 -3.51 2.79 -0.37
C TYR A 485 -3.12 4.15 0.20
N ASP A 486 -2.09 4.82 -0.32
CA ASP A 486 -1.74 6.17 0.11
C ASP A 486 -2.51 7.22 -0.69
N LEU A 487 -2.81 6.91 -1.95
CA LEU A 487 -3.51 7.83 -2.86
C LEU A 487 -5.02 7.59 -2.89
N ARG A 488 -5.45 6.34 -3.01
CA ARG A 488 -6.84 5.94 -3.28
C ARG A 488 -7.60 5.56 -2.01
N VAL A 489 -6.89 5.13 -0.97
CA VAL A 489 -7.49 4.70 0.32
C VAL A 489 -6.77 5.35 1.50
N PRO A 490 -6.66 6.70 1.50
CA PRO A 490 -5.78 7.40 2.43
C PRO A 490 -6.20 7.15 3.88
N GLU A 491 -5.20 7.28 4.74
CA GLU A 491 -5.43 7.22 6.17
C GLU A 491 -6.10 8.49 6.68
N ILE A 492 -7.17 8.34 7.45
CA ILE A 492 -7.71 9.46 8.21
C ILE A 492 -6.98 9.52 9.56
N ILE A 493 -6.32 10.64 9.77
CA ILE A 493 -5.46 10.85 10.92
C ILE A 493 -5.83 12.11 11.71
N LYS A 494 -6.93 12.79 11.36
CA LYS A 494 -7.40 13.99 12.07
C LYS A 494 -8.90 13.94 12.22
N SER A 495 -9.39 14.47 13.34
CA SER A 495 -10.81 14.74 13.49
C SER A 495 -11.29 15.71 12.41
N GLY A 496 -12.49 15.51 11.90
CA GLY A 496 -13.06 16.33 10.84
C GLY A 496 -14.13 15.60 10.04
N ARG A 497 -14.70 16.32 9.07
CA ARG A 497 -15.65 15.77 8.10
C ARG A 497 -14.90 15.32 6.85
N TYR A 498 -15.18 14.09 6.42
CA TYR A 498 -14.58 13.48 5.24
C TYR A 498 -15.67 13.02 4.29
N TYR A 499 -15.49 13.32 3.01
CA TYR A 499 -16.34 12.81 1.94
C TYR A 499 -15.81 11.46 1.48
N LEU A 500 -16.62 10.41 1.64
CA LEU A 500 -16.37 9.04 1.22
C LEU A 500 -17.16 8.77 -0.08
N PRO A 501 -16.54 8.85 -1.25
CA PRO A 501 -17.20 8.50 -2.51
C PRO A 501 -17.53 7.00 -2.54
N TYR A 502 -18.47 6.60 -3.41
CA TYR A 502 -18.66 5.17 -3.66
C TYR A 502 -17.45 4.59 -4.42
N ILE A 503 -17.13 3.33 -4.13
CA ILE A 503 -16.06 2.59 -4.80
C ILE A 503 -16.37 2.40 -6.29
N TRP A 504 -15.32 2.44 -7.12
CA TRP A 504 -15.36 2.46 -8.58
C TRP A 504 -15.96 3.72 -9.22
N SER A 505 -16.17 4.78 -8.45
CA SER A 505 -16.49 6.11 -9.01
C SER A 505 -15.29 6.72 -9.74
N GLU A 506 -15.53 7.79 -10.51
CA GLU A 506 -14.47 8.59 -11.14
C GLU A 506 -13.60 9.38 -10.15
N ASN A 507 -13.90 9.31 -8.84
CA ASN A 507 -13.10 9.99 -7.82
C ASN A 507 -11.74 9.30 -7.64
N ASP A 508 -10.71 10.05 -7.30
CA ASP A 508 -9.42 9.45 -6.96
C ASP A 508 -9.51 8.66 -5.64
N ILE A 509 -10.21 9.19 -4.65
CA ILE A 509 -10.48 8.46 -3.41
C ILE A 509 -11.51 7.37 -3.69
N GLN A 510 -11.26 6.18 -3.16
CA GLN A 510 -12.11 4.98 -3.29
C GLN A 510 -12.60 4.49 -1.93
N GLY A 511 -11.87 4.83 -0.85
CA GLY A 511 -12.23 4.53 0.53
C GLY A 511 -11.36 5.29 1.51
N TYR A 512 -11.52 5.02 2.80
CA TYR A 512 -10.60 5.48 3.84
C TYR A 512 -10.13 4.34 4.71
N ARG A 513 -8.98 4.53 5.35
CA ARG A 513 -8.44 3.59 6.33
C ARG A 513 -8.04 4.26 7.64
N PHE A 514 -7.91 3.44 8.69
CA PHE A 514 -7.28 3.79 9.95
C PHE A 514 -6.26 2.71 10.32
N LEU A 515 -5.06 3.10 10.76
CA LEU A 515 -4.11 2.17 11.35
C LEU A 515 -4.58 1.75 12.74
N THR A 516 -4.59 0.45 13.01
CA THR A 516 -4.73 -0.02 14.40
C THR A 516 -3.36 -0.01 15.10
N LEU A 517 -3.34 -0.11 16.43
CA LEU A 517 -2.09 -0.25 17.20
C LEU A 517 -1.31 -1.53 16.82
N ILE A 518 -1.97 -2.49 16.17
CA ILE A 518 -1.35 -3.70 15.65
C ILE A 518 -1.01 -3.46 14.17
N GLN A 519 0.29 -3.44 13.84
CA GLN A 519 0.81 -3.01 12.53
C GLN A 519 0.26 -3.75 11.30
N ASN A 520 -0.40 -4.89 11.48
CA ASN A 520 -1.00 -5.68 10.40
C ASN A 520 -2.53 -5.58 10.34
N LYS A 521 -3.20 -4.86 11.25
CA LYS A 521 -4.65 -4.69 11.26
C LYS A 521 -5.03 -3.25 10.92
N HIS A 522 -6.02 -3.13 10.04
CA HIS A 522 -6.49 -1.84 9.53
C HIS A 522 -8.01 -1.83 9.47
N ILE A 523 -8.60 -0.69 9.84
CA ILE A 523 -10.03 -0.45 9.62
C ILE A 523 -10.18 0.17 8.24
N PHE A 524 -11.08 -0.35 7.42
CA PHE A 524 -11.44 0.16 6.10
C PHE A 524 -12.90 0.61 6.11
N LEU A 525 -13.14 1.78 5.51
CA LEU A 525 -14.47 2.32 5.23
C LEU A 525 -14.72 2.27 3.73
N GLU A 526 -15.86 1.70 3.36
CA GLU A 526 -16.26 1.49 1.97
C GLU A 526 -17.73 1.89 1.81
N TYR A 527 -18.03 2.58 0.71
CA TYR A 527 -19.39 2.92 0.31
C TYR A 527 -19.65 2.31 -1.07
N ARG A 528 -20.76 1.57 -1.24
CA ARG A 528 -21.08 0.88 -2.49
C ARG A 528 -22.32 1.44 -3.17
N LYS A 529 -22.35 1.29 -4.49
CA LYS A 529 -23.51 1.55 -5.35
C LYS A 529 -23.69 0.41 -6.35
N GLU A 530 -24.89 0.30 -6.90
CA GLU A 530 -25.12 -0.53 -8.07
C GLU A 530 -24.42 0.11 -9.27
N ILE A 531 -23.46 -0.61 -9.84
CA ILE A 531 -22.63 -0.11 -10.96
C ILE A 531 -22.59 -1.07 -12.15
N ASN A 532 -22.95 -2.35 -11.95
CA ASN A 532 -22.93 -3.39 -12.96
C ASN A 532 -23.60 -4.67 -12.41
N GLN A 533 -23.59 -5.73 -13.23
CA GLN A 533 -24.13 -7.04 -12.89
C GLN A 533 -23.49 -7.77 -11.69
N TYR A 534 -22.31 -7.35 -11.20
CA TYR A 534 -21.68 -7.91 -10.00
C TYR A 534 -22.17 -7.25 -8.72
N GLU A 535 -22.58 -5.99 -8.78
CA GLU A 535 -23.12 -5.22 -7.67
C GLU A 535 -24.63 -4.97 -7.84
N ASN A 536 -25.35 -6.00 -8.30
CA ASN A 536 -26.82 -6.00 -8.38
C ASN A 536 -27.43 -6.20 -6.98
N TRP A 537 -27.79 -5.10 -6.33
CA TRP A 537 -28.43 -5.09 -5.03
C TRP A 537 -29.83 -4.50 -5.16
N ASP A 538 -30.73 -4.86 -4.24
CA ASP A 538 -32.00 -4.14 -4.14
C ASP A 538 -31.72 -2.69 -3.73
N GLU A 539 -32.46 -1.72 -4.26
CA GLU A 539 -32.26 -0.29 -3.95
C GLU A 539 -32.40 0.00 -2.44
N SER A 540 -33.16 -0.82 -1.70
CA SER A 540 -33.33 -0.70 -0.25
C SER A 540 -32.30 -1.48 0.57
N ASP A 541 -31.39 -2.21 -0.07
CA ASP A 541 -30.40 -3.04 0.62
C ASP A 541 -29.48 -2.17 1.52
N PRO A 542 -29.24 -2.56 2.79
CA PRO A 542 -28.38 -1.81 3.69
C PRO A 542 -26.97 -1.54 3.12
N PHE A 543 -26.42 -2.43 2.27
CA PHE A 543 -25.09 -2.26 1.68
C PHE A 543 -25.02 -1.18 0.61
N LEU A 544 -26.15 -0.76 0.03
CA LEU A 544 -26.23 0.44 -0.84
C LEU A 544 -26.52 1.72 -0.05
N ASN A 545 -27.01 1.56 1.19
CA ASN A 545 -27.59 2.62 2.01
C ASN A 545 -26.86 2.85 3.34
N GLY A 546 -25.60 2.42 3.42
CA GLY A 546 -24.77 2.57 4.60
C GLY A 546 -23.28 2.47 4.28
N VAL A 547 -22.45 2.84 5.25
CA VAL A 547 -21.00 2.71 5.16
C VAL A 547 -20.58 1.35 5.70
N ILE A 548 -19.94 0.55 4.86
CA ILE A 548 -19.41 -0.76 5.23
C ILE A 548 -18.13 -0.56 6.02
N VAL A 549 -18.08 -1.13 7.22
CA VAL A 549 -16.91 -1.09 8.10
C VAL A 549 -16.27 -2.48 8.11
N ARG A 550 -15.00 -2.54 7.71
CA ARG A 550 -14.22 -3.79 7.77
C ARG A 550 -12.97 -3.62 8.58
N ILE A 551 -12.59 -4.64 9.32
CA ILE A 551 -11.23 -4.79 9.85
C ILE A 551 -10.52 -5.82 8.98
N ALA A 552 -9.34 -5.50 8.47
CA ALA A 552 -8.53 -6.43 7.68
C ALA A 552 -7.17 -6.63 8.31
N GLU A 553 -6.77 -7.89 8.45
CA GLU A 553 -5.46 -8.31 8.89
C GLU A 553 -4.61 -8.75 7.70
N MET A 554 -3.50 -8.06 7.43
CA MET A 554 -2.62 -8.29 6.28
C MET A 554 -1.17 -8.50 6.70
N ASN A 555 -0.56 -9.62 6.32
CA ASN A 555 0.83 -9.96 6.68
C ASN A 555 1.80 -10.00 5.49
N GLY A 556 1.38 -9.54 4.31
CA GLY A 556 2.15 -9.57 3.06
C GLY A 556 2.02 -10.85 2.25
N HIS A 557 1.33 -11.87 2.78
CA HIS A 557 1.08 -13.13 2.07
C HIS A 557 -0.40 -13.52 2.11
N THR A 558 -1.08 -13.16 3.19
CA THR A 558 -2.50 -13.46 3.38
C THR A 558 -3.25 -12.27 3.92
N ILE A 559 -4.56 -12.27 3.66
CA ILE A 559 -5.53 -11.33 4.23
C ILE A 559 -6.68 -12.09 4.89
N LYS A 560 -7.05 -11.65 6.10
CA LYS A 560 -8.33 -11.96 6.73
C LYS A 560 -9.14 -10.69 6.86
N ALA A 561 -10.36 -10.69 6.33
CA ALA A 561 -11.26 -9.53 6.41
C ALA A 561 -12.50 -9.87 7.24
N TYR A 562 -12.83 -8.96 8.13
CA TYR A 562 -13.91 -9.05 9.10
C TYR A 562 -14.91 -7.93 8.80
N LEU A 563 -16.13 -8.29 8.41
CA LEU A 563 -17.24 -7.33 8.39
C LEU A 563 -17.66 -7.04 9.82
N VAL A 564 -17.64 -5.77 10.21
CA VAL A 564 -18.06 -5.36 11.56
C VAL A 564 -19.58 -5.29 11.60
N ASP A 565 -20.18 -6.00 12.56
CA ASP A 565 -21.61 -5.94 12.81
C ASP A 565 -21.96 -4.67 13.59
N THR A 566 -22.42 -3.62 12.89
CA THR A 566 -22.90 -2.40 13.56
C THR A 566 -24.32 -2.52 14.10
N LYS A 567 -24.98 -3.68 13.95
CA LYS A 567 -26.36 -3.96 14.34
C LYS A 567 -26.51 -5.24 15.17
N PRO A 568 -25.80 -5.39 16.30
CA PRO A 568 -25.74 -6.65 17.06
C PRO A 568 -27.06 -7.11 17.70
N SER A 569 -28.19 -6.41 17.48
CA SER A 569 -29.53 -6.95 17.79
C SER A 569 -30.02 -8.00 16.82
N THR A 570 -29.52 -8.03 15.59
CA THR A 570 -29.88 -9.04 14.61
C THR A 570 -28.88 -10.17 14.65
N THR A 571 -29.27 -11.34 14.13
CA THR A 571 -28.39 -12.50 14.02
C THR A 571 -27.72 -12.59 12.65
N SER A 572 -27.88 -11.57 11.82
CA SER A 572 -27.47 -11.55 10.42
C SER A 572 -26.46 -10.44 10.17
N MET A 573 -25.57 -10.65 9.20
CA MET A 573 -24.65 -9.60 8.74
C MET A 573 -25.26 -8.74 7.62
N ASN A 574 -26.50 -9.01 7.21
CA ASN A 574 -27.11 -8.31 6.08
C ASN A 574 -27.43 -6.84 6.36
N ASP A 575 -27.52 -6.45 7.64
CA ASP A 575 -27.74 -5.08 8.09
C ASP A 575 -26.50 -4.48 8.76
N ALA A 576 -25.34 -5.12 8.63
CA ALA A 576 -24.07 -4.69 9.22
C ALA A 576 -23.56 -3.29 8.82
N PRO A 577 -23.91 -2.69 7.66
CA PRO A 577 -23.45 -1.34 7.34
C PRO A 577 -23.93 -0.27 8.34
N LEU A 578 -23.05 0.71 8.59
CA LEU A 578 -23.35 1.86 9.42
C LEU A 578 -24.39 2.74 8.72
N THR A 579 -25.54 2.96 9.35
CA THR A 579 -26.65 3.75 8.78
C THR A 579 -26.64 5.20 9.24
N LEU A 580 -27.43 6.05 8.59
CA LEU A 580 -27.44 7.50 8.83
C LEU A 580 -27.69 7.85 10.30
N GLY A 581 -26.83 8.70 10.87
CA GLY A 581 -26.88 9.16 12.25
C GLY A 581 -26.27 8.19 13.26
N GLU A 582 -25.84 7.01 12.84
CA GLU A 582 -25.15 6.05 13.70
C GLU A 582 -23.64 6.23 13.68
N TYR A 583 -22.99 5.65 14.69
CA TYR A 583 -21.55 5.66 14.80
C TYR A 583 -20.96 4.30 15.21
N PHE A 584 -19.67 4.10 14.95
CA PHE A 584 -18.86 3.14 15.70
C PHE A 584 -17.76 3.86 16.45
N TYR A 585 -17.38 3.33 17.62
CA TYR A 585 -16.26 3.81 18.42
C TYR A 585 -15.24 2.69 18.61
N HIS A 586 -14.02 2.86 18.13
CA HIS A 586 -12.93 1.92 18.32
C HIS A 586 -12.13 2.30 19.57
N LYS A 587 -12.36 1.55 20.65
CA LYS A 587 -11.88 1.88 22.01
C LYS A 587 -10.36 2.01 22.10
N GLU A 588 -9.62 1.10 21.48
CA GLU A 588 -8.15 1.14 21.54
C GLU A 588 -7.53 2.34 20.81
N LEU A 589 -8.26 2.90 19.83
CA LEU A 589 -7.78 4.03 19.03
C LEU A 589 -8.32 5.37 19.53
N GLY A 590 -9.27 5.36 20.46
CA GLY A 590 -10.05 6.55 20.80
C GLY A 590 -10.71 7.17 19.56
N LEU A 591 -11.15 6.34 18.61
CA LEU A 591 -11.64 6.77 17.30
C LEU A 591 -13.15 6.59 17.25
N LYS A 592 -13.90 7.66 17.01
CA LYS A 592 -15.33 7.63 16.68
C LYS A 592 -15.55 8.02 15.23
N VAL A 593 -16.39 7.27 14.53
CA VAL A 593 -16.82 7.59 13.16
C VAL A 593 -18.33 7.57 13.11
N THR A 594 -18.94 8.69 12.72
CA THR A 594 -20.39 8.87 12.58
C THR A 594 -20.76 9.10 11.12
N LEU A 595 -21.81 8.45 10.61
CA LEU A 595 -22.35 8.76 9.29
C LEU A 595 -23.33 9.94 9.38
N GLU A 596 -22.95 11.11 8.84
CA GLU A 596 -23.75 12.34 8.96
C GLU A 596 -24.72 12.56 7.80
N SER A 597 -24.34 12.17 6.57
CA SER A 597 -25.18 12.29 5.38
C SER A 597 -24.72 11.35 4.28
N MET A 598 -25.57 11.12 3.30
CA MET A 598 -25.27 10.32 2.12
C MET A 598 -26.16 10.70 0.96
N ASP A 599 -25.64 10.56 -0.25
CA ASP A 599 -26.33 10.83 -1.51
C ASP A 599 -25.93 9.81 -2.59
N GLU A 600 -26.32 10.07 -3.83
CA GLU A 600 -26.00 9.21 -4.97
C GLU A 600 -24.51 9.15 -5.29
N LYS A 601 -23.71 10.12 -4.83
CA LYS A 601 -22.29 10.25 -5.14
C LYS A 601 -21.40 9.73 -4.02
N GLY A 602 -21.86 9.75 -2.76
CA GLY A 602 -21.07 9.30 -1.63
C GLY A 602 -21.72 9.52 -0.27
N ALA A 603 -20.93 9.33 0.77
CA ALA A 603 -21.27 9.57 2.17
C ALA A 603 -20.39 10.67 2.76
N VAL A 604 -20.89 11.38 3.78
CA VAL A 604 -20.08 12.25 4.63
C VAL A 604 -19.99 11.62 6.01
N ILE A 605 -18.76 11.34 6.44
CA ILE A 605 -18.46 10.83 7.77
C ILE A 605 -17.85 11.93 8.63
N LEU A 606 -18.27 12.00 9.89
CA LEU A 606 -17.59 12.75 10.93
C LEU A 606 -16.65 11.81 11.68
N VAL A 607 -15.38 12.15 11.68
CA VAL A 607 -14.34 11.44 12.43
C VAL A 607 -13.94 12.28 13.63
N GLU A 608 -13.89 11.66 14.79
CA GLU A 608 -13.47 12.28 16.05
C GLU A 608 -12.47 11.36 16.73
N PHE A 609 -11.27 11.87 16.99
CA PHE A 609 -10.33 11.24 17.90
C PHE A 609 -10.50 11.86 19.28
N ASP A 610 -10.48 11.03 20.33
CA ASP A 610 -10.45 11.51 21.71
C ASP A 610 -9.25 12.45 21.89
N ASP A 611 -9.48 13.57 22.58
CA ASP A 611 -8.38 14.44 22.99
C ASP A 611 -7.39 13.57 23.79
N ILE A 612 -6.14 13.49 23.30
CA ILE A 612 -5.06 12.76 23.97
C ILE A 612 -4.95 13.34 25.38
N LYS A 613 -5.49 12.63 26.37
CA LYS A 613 -5.29 12.94 27.78
C LYS A 613 -3.88 12.57 28.21
#